data_AF-A0A351MM03-F1
#
_entry.id   AF-A0A351MM03-F1
#
_cell.length_a   1.000
_cell.length_b   1.000
_cell.length_c   1.000
_cell.angle_alpha   90.00
_cell.angle_beta   90.00
_cell.angle_gamma   90.00
#
_symmetry.space_group_name_H-M   'P 1'
#
loop_
_entity.id
_entity.type
_entity.pdbx_description
1 polymer ?
#
loop_
_entity_poly.entity_id
_entity_poly.type
_entity_poly.pdbx_seq_one_letter_code
_entity_poly.pdbx_strand_id
1 'polypeptide(L)' 'RAALRAGPLTLDLRGRDAFVHGQPLGLRPKEFALLRVLADNLGQIVAPARLAALVWGRPL' A
#
# COMPACT_ATOMS: atom_id res chain seq x y z
N ARG A 1 -13.50 -6.77 9.60
CA ARG A 1 -12.67 -5.54 9.66
C ARG A 1 -11.33 -5.90 9.04
N ALA A 2 -11.09 -5.56 7.77
CA ALA A 2 -9.90 -6.01 7.06
C ALA A 2 -8.81 -4.94 7.20
N ALA A 3 -7.87 -5.17 8.11
CA ALA A 3 -6.71 -4.30 8.30
C ALA A 3 -5.44 -5.12 8.06
N LEU A 4 -4.49 -4.59 7.28
CA LEU A 4 -3.16 -5.16 7.16
C LEU A 4 -2.19 -4.40 8.06
N ARG A 5 -1.30 -5.13 8.75
CA ARG A 5 -0.26 -4.53 9.61
C ARG A 5 1.13 -4.95 9.16
N ALA A 6 2.04 -3.99 9.15
CA ALA A 6 3.43 -4.17 8.75
C ALA A 6 4.32 -3.34 9.69
N GLY A 7 4.77 -3.93 10.79
CA GLY A 7 5.42 -3.18 11.87
C GLY A 7 4.50 -2.03 12.36
N PRO A 8 4.95 -0.76 12.34
CA PRO A 8 4.14 0.36 12.79
C PRO A 8 3.09 0.83 11.77
N LEU A 9 3.14 0.31 10.54
CA LEU A 9 2.18 0.62 9.48
C LEU A 9 0.88 -0.18 9.67
N THR A 10 -0.25 0.51 9.60
CA THR A 10 -1.58 -0.09 9.51
C THR A 10 -2.28 0.43 8.25
N LEU A 11 -2.85 -0.49 7.46
CA LEU A 11 -3.71 -0.17 6.33
C LEU A 11 -5.16 -0.56 6.66
N ASP A 12 -6.07 0.40 6.65
CA ASP A 12 -7.51 0.15 6.59
C ASP A 12 -7.92 -0.07 5.13
N LEU A 13 -8.17 -1.32 4.77
CA LEU A 13 -8.50 -1.69 3.39
C LEU A 13 -9.91 -1.25 2.99
N ARG A 14 -10.80 -1.02 3.97
CA ARG A 14 -12.17 -0.55 3.70
C ARG A 14 -12.19 0.97 3.53
N GLY A 15 -11.59 1.69 4.48
CA GLY A 15 -11.47 3.15 4.44
C GLY A 15 -10.50 3.65 3.36
N ARG A 16 -9.58 2.79 2.91
CA ARG A 16 -8.43 3.17 2.07
C ARG A 16 -7.54 4.21 2.74
N ASP A 17 -7.33 4.02 4.04
CA ASP A 17 -6.48 4.87 4.87
C ASP A 17 -5.26 4.12 5.38
N ALA A 18 -4.19 4.87 5.62
CA ALA A 18 -2.94 4.34 6.13
C ALA A 18 -2.48 5.15 7.35
N PHE A 19 -1.93 4.44 8.33
CA PHE A 19 -1.46 5.01 9.59
C PHE A 19 -0.07 4.49 9.93
N VAL A 20 0.81 5.35 10.41
CA VAL A 20 2.09 4.95 11.02
C VAL A 20 2.05 5.37 12.48
N HIS A 21 2.24 4.41 13.39
CA HIS A 21 2.06 4.64 14.83
C HIS A 21 0.71 5.29 15.18
N GLY A 22 -0.34 4.94 14.43
CA GLY A 22 -1.68 5.50 14.61
C GLY A 22 -1.89 6.91 14.02
N GLN A 23 -0.86 7.55 13.46
CA GLN A 23 -0.99 8.85 12.80
C GLN A 23 -1.38 8.68 11.33
N PRO A 24 -2.43 9.36 10.84
CA PRO A 24 -2.88 9.24 9.46
C PRO A 24 -1.84 9.82 8.49
N LEU A 25 -1.62 9.13 7.37
CA LEU A 25 -0.64 9.54 6.35
C LEU A 25 -1.21 10.50 5.30
N GLY A 26 -2.54 10.63 5.16
CA GLY A 26 -3.16 11.53 4.18
C GLY A 26 -2.87 11.18 2.73
N LEU A 27 -2.75 9.88 2.41
CA LEU A 27 -2.33 9.41 1.09
C LEU A 27 -3.40 9.66 0.02
N ARG A 28 -2.96 10.01 -1.18
CA ARG A 28 -3.79 10.01 -2.38
C ARG A 28 -4.13 8.57 -2.79
N PRO A 29 -5.20 8.34 -3.57
CA PRO A 29 -5.62 6.99 -3.95
C PRO A 29 -4.52 6.11 -4.57
N LYS A 30 -3.63 6.68 -5.40
CA LYS A 30 -2.52 5.94 -6.00
C LYS A 30 -1.38 5.65 -5.02
N GLU A 31 -1.13 6.53 -4.07
CA GLU A 31 -0.13 6.30 -3.01
C GLU A 31 -0.60 5.20 -2.05
N PHE A 32 -1.90 5.20 -1.71
CA PHE A 32 -2.49 4.10 -0.94
C PHE A 32 -2.37 2.77 -1.69
N ALA A 33 -2.72 2.75 -2.98
CA ALA A 33 -2.62 1.54 -3.80
C ALA A 33 -1.16 1.04 -3.90
N LEU A 34 -0.20 1.93 -4.09
CA LEU A 34 1.23 1.62 -4.09
C LEU A 34 1.65 0.99 -2.76
N LEU A 35 1.32 1.65 -1.65
CA LEU A 35 1.67 1.17 -0.32
C LEU A 35 1.02 -0.18 -0.01
N ARG A 36 -0.22 -0.38 -0.46
CA ARG A 36 -0.92 -1.67 -0.34
C ARG A 36 -0.20 -2.79 -1.07
N VAL A 37 0.23 -2.57 -2.31
CA VAL A 37 0.98 -3.59 -3.08
C VAL A 37 2.27 -3.95 -2.36
N LEU A 38 3.03 -2.96 -1.87
CA LEU A 38 4.26 -3.22 -1.12
C LEU A 38 3.97 -3.97 0.18
N ALA A 39 2.92 -3.60 0.90
CA ALA A 39 2.53 -4.22 2.16
C ALA A 39 2.00 -5.66 1.99
N ASP A 40 1.36 -5.97 0.86
CA ASP A 40 0.97 -7.35 0.52
C ASP A 40 2.14 -8.25 0.12
N ASN A 41 3.25 -7.65 -0.32
CA ASN A 41 4.44 -8.37 -0.78
C ASN A 41 5.62 -8.14 0.17
N LEU A 42 5.37 -7.97 1.47
CA LEU A 42 6.40 -7.77 2.47
C LEU A 42 7.46 -8.87 2.42
N GLY A 43 8.73 -8.46 2.44
CA GLY A 43 9.87 -9.38 2.32
C GLY A 43 10.17 -9.86 0.91
N GLN A 44 9.41 -9.42 -0.10
CA GLN A 44 9.65 -9.77 -1.51
C GLN A 44 10.07 -8.53 -2.32
N ILE A 45 10.94 -8.76 -3.31
CA ILE A 45 11.29 -7.72 -4.28
C ILE A 45 10.15 -7.63 -5.31
N VAL A 46 9.52 -6.45 -5.39
CA VAL A 46 8.54 -6.15 -6.43
C VAL A 46 9.20 -5.30 -7.51
N ALA A 47 9.34 -5.87 -8.71
CA ALA A 47 9.94 -5.15 -9.84
C ALA A 47 9.13 -3.89 -10.21
N PRO A 48 9.79 -2.77 -10.60
CA PRO A 48 9.11 -1.51 -10.91
C PRO A 48 8.01 -1.64 -11.97
N ALA A 49 8.25 -2.39 -13.05
CA ALA A 49 7.25 -2.61 -14.11
C ALA A 49 6.00 -3.37 -13.61
N ARG A 50 6.17 -4.34 -12.69
CA ARG A 50 5.06 -5.05 -12.06
C ARG A 50 4.29 -4.15 -11.11
N LEU A 51 5.01 -3.37 -10.29
CA LEU A 51 4.40 -2.39 -9.38
C LEU A 51 3.58 -1.36 -10.15
N ALA A 52 4.13 -0.89 -11.26
CA ALA A 52 3.49 0.03 -12.18
C ALA A 52 2.17 -0.54 -12.75
N ALA A 53 2.24 -1.78 -13.27
CA ALA A 53 1.07 -2.46 -13.81
C ALA A 53 -0.03 -2.65 -12.76
N LEU A 54 0.32 -3.03 -11.54
CA LEU A 54 -0.64 -3.24 -10.45
C LEU A 54 -1.33 -1.93 -9.98
N VAL A 55 -0.60 -0.81 -9.98
CA VAL A 55 -1.10 0.45 -9.42
C VAL A 55 -1.72 1.37 -10.49
N TRP A 56 -1.15 1.41 -11.69
CA TRP A 56 -1.57 2.30 -12.78
C TRP A 56 -2.13 1.59 -14.02
N GLY A 57 -2.10 0.25 -14.07
CA GLY A 57 -2.64 -0.53 -15.19
C GLY A 57 -1.73 -0.62 -16.42
N ARG A 58 -0.49 -0.13 -16.33
CA ARG A 58 0.52 -0.20 -17.39
C ARG A 58 1.94 -0.23 -16.78
N PRO A 59 2.94 -0.82 -17.46
CA PRO A 59 4.34 -0.63 -17.08
C PRO A 59 4.75 0.85 -17.21
N LEU A 60 5.73 1.26 -16.41
CA LEU A 60 6.37 2.57 -16.48
C LEU A 60 7.42 2.61 -17.58
#